data_AF-A0A835XFJ8-F1
#
_entry.id   AF-A0A835XFJ8-F1
#
_cell.length_a   1.000
_cell.length_b   1.000
_cell.length_c   1.000
_cell.angle_alpha   90.00
_cell.angle_beta   90.00
_cell.angle_gamma   90.00
#
_symmetry.space_group_name_H-M   'P 1'
#
loop_
_entity.id
_entity.type
_entity.pdbx_description
1 polymer ?
#
loop_
_entity_poly.entity_id
_entity_poly.type
_entity_poly.pdbx_seq_one_letter_code
_entity_poly.pdbx_strand_id
1 'polypeptide(L)'
;TTTVATLTVTASPSSSAPPTLTPWKPCRPYYLQDLRNLAVQARRTVSLAPDAINNLKYDPANPQFNFTIKTVQEWGITNVNAHPFHLHISPFQLVNQVPTGGPANWFALGDWQDTLASGNATNQGGIIVDLTYPSPCCFNPSIRFRTEFVGKVIVHCHILTHEDAGAMALTKSIGTGGVTAAMISTSLSFVCPP
;
A
#
# COMPACT_ATOMS: atom_id res chain seq x y z
N THR A 1 -26.10 -14.95 4.78
CA THR A 1 -24.67 -14.83 5.08
C THR A 1 -23.97 -16.05 4.52
N THR A 2 -23.05 -15.86 3.57
CA THR A 2 -22.28 -16.97 2.99
C THR A 2 -20.99 -17.11 3.79
N THR A 3 -20.80 -18.24 4.45
CA THR A 3 -19.54 -18.54 5.15
C THR A 3 -18.41 -18.60 4.13
N VAL A 4 -17.41 -17.73 4.28
CA VAL A 4 -16.25 -17.64 3.37
C VAL A 4 -15.12 -18.59 3.76
N ALA A 5 -15.02 -18.96 5.03
CA ALA A 5 -14.12 -20.01 5.54
C ALA A 5 -14.55 -20.46 6.95
N THR A 6 -14.16 -21.68 7.33
CA THR A 6 -14.25 -22.19 8.70
C THR A 6 -12.86 -22.65 9.13
N LEU A 7 -12.34 -22.10 10.22
CA LEU A 7 -11.15 -22.64 10.87
C LEU A 7 -11.57 -23.57 12.01
N THR A 8 -11.05 -24.79 11.99
CA THR A 8 -11.19 -25.74 13.10
C THR A 8 -9.80 -26.03 13.65
N VAL A 9 -9.54 -25.56 14.86
CA VAL A 9 -8.29 -25.87 15.57
C VAL A 9 -8.53 -27.13 16.40
N THR A 10 -7.87 -28.22 16.03
CA THR A 10 -7.86 -29.47 16.81
C THR A 10 -6.51 -29.64 17.47
N ALA A 11 -6.50 -29.79 18.80
CA ALA A 11 -5.28 -30.13 19.52
C ALA A 11 -4.91 -31.58 19.19
N SER A 12 -3.76 -31.78 18.54
CA SER A 12 -3.18 -33.11 18.36
C SER A 12 -2.26 -33.42 19.55
N PRO A 13 -2.39 -34.57 20.23
CA PRO A 13 -1.55 -34.92 21.40
C PRO A 13 -0.10 -35.24 21.03
N SER A 14 0.29 -35.15 19.74
CA SER A 14 1.65 -35.45 19.28
C SER A 14 2.51 -34.19 19.19
N SER A 15 3.72 -34.26 19.75
CA SER A 15 4.80 -33.27 19.63
C SER A 15 5.46 -33.28 18.24
N SER A 16 4.71 -33.61 17.19
CA SER A 16 5.23 -33.54 15.82
C SER A 16 5.35 -32.08 15.41
N ALA A 17 6.48 -31.73 14.77
CA ALA A 17 6.66 -30.41 14.19
C ALA A 17 5.45 -30.10 13.29
N PRO A 18 4.90 -28.86 13.34
CA PRO A 18 3.77 -28.50 12.51
C PRO A 18 4.09 -28.81 11.04
N PRO A 19 3.14 -29.39 10.29
CA PRO A 19 3.37 -29.69 8.88
C PRO A 19 3.73 -28.40 8.14
N THR A 20 4.68 -28.50 7.22
CA THR A 20 4.97 -27.39 6.30
C THR A 20 3.70 -27.07 5.52
N LEU A 21 3.16 -25.87 5.72
CA LEU A 21 1.99 -25.42 4.98
C LEU A 21 2.34 -25.27 3.50
N THR A 22 1.47 -25.76 2.63
CA THR A 22 1.58 -25.49 1.20
C THR A 22 1.40 -23.99 0.96
N PRO A 23 2.26 -23.33 0.16
CA PRO A 23 2.12 -21.91 -0.13
C PRO A 23 0.73 -21.60 -0.70
N TRP A 24 0.01 -20.68 -0.05
CA TRP A 24 -1.29 -20.23 -0.53
C TRP A 24 -1.12 -19.31 -1.74
N LYS A 25 -1.77 -19.68 -2.85
CA LYS A 25 -1.73 -18.98 -4.14
C LYS A 25 -3.14 -18.50 -4.54
N PRO A 26 -3.68 -17.43 -3.94
CA PRO A 26 -5.04 -16.99 -4.23
C PRO A 26 -5.16 -16.41 -5.64
N CYS A 27 -6.34 -16.58 -6.23
CA CYS A 27 -6.77 -15.73 -7.33
C CYS A 27 -6.91 -14.30 -6.81
N ARG A 28 -6.31 -13.33 -7.50
CA ARG A 28 -6.38 -11.91 -7.16
C ARG A 28 -6.86 -11.11 -8.36
N PRO A 29 -7.51 -9.95 -8.18
CA PRO A 29 -7.73 -9.01 -9.27
C PRO A 29 -6.45 -8.74 -10.04
N TYR A 30 -6.55 -8.46 -11.33
CA TYR A 30 -5.36 -8.20 -12.18
C TYR A 30 -4.42 -7.15 -11.56
N TYR A 31 -4.96 -6.09 -10.95
CA TYR A 31 -4.16 -5.04 -10.32
C TYR A 31 -3.42 -5.45 -9.02
N LEU A 32 -3.75 -6.60 -8.41
CA LEU A 32 -3.13 -7.14 -7.19
C LEU A 32 -2.21 -8.37 -7.42
N GLN A 33 -1.88 -8.65 -8.69
CA GLN A 33 -0.87 -9.64 -9.04
C GLN A 33 0.53 -9.18 -8.61
N ASP A 34 1.42 -10.10 -8.23
CA ASP A 34 2.77 -9.75 -7.78
C ASP A 34 3.53 -8.92 -8.83
N LEU A 35 3.94 -7.70 -8.45
CA LEU A 35 4.56 -6.71 -9.34
C LEU A 35 6.09 -6.70 -9.22
N ARG A 36 6.68 -7.44 -8.28
CA ARG A 36 8.12 -7.38 -7.96
C ARG A 36 9.02 -7.76 -9.14
N ASN A 37 8.56 -8.64 -10.02
CA ASN A 37 9.31 -9.10 -11.20
C ASN A 37 8.83 -8.48 -12.53
N LEU A 38 7.89 -7.54 -12.48
CA LEU A 38 7.39 -6.88 -13.68
C LEU A 38 8.23 -5.65 -14.03
N ALA A 39 8.30 -5.34 -15.34
CA ALA A 39 8.92 -4.11 -15.81
C ALA A 39 8.17 -2.89 -15.27
N VAL A 40 8.91 -1.96 -14.66
CA VAL A 40 8.38 -0.68 -14.16
C VAL A 40 8.30 0.31 -15.32
N GLN A 41 7.11 0.84 -15.58
CA GLN A 41 6.88 1.81 -16.65
C GLN A 41 7.14 3.25 -16.20
N ALA A 42 6.97 3.56 -14.93
CA ALA A 42 7.27 4.90 -14.41
C ALA A 42 7.77 4.87 -12.96
N ARG A 43 8.77 5.70 -12.69
CA ARG A 43 9.38 5.89 -11.37
C ARG A 43 9.18 7.31 -10.89
N ARG A 44 8.90 7.48 -9.59
CA ARG A 44 8.73 8.78 -8.96
C ARG A 44 9.21 8.73 -7.50
N THR A 45 9.45 9.90 -6.93
CA THR A 45 9.67 10.06 -5.49
C THR A 45 8.52 10.87 -4.89
N VAL A 46 8.08 10.47 -3.72
CA VAL A 46 7.07 11.16 -2.90
C VAL A 46 7.68 11.47 -1.54
N SER A 47 7.90 12.74 -1.28
CA SER A 47 8.40 13.26 -0.01
C SER A 47 7.25 13.86 0.78
N LEU A 48 7.09 13.41 2.01
CA LEU A 48 6.04 13.87 2.91
C LEU A 48 6.57 14.96 3.84
N ALA A 49 5.71 15.93 4.14
CA ALA A 49 5.94 17.02 5.08
C ALA A 49 4.63 17.34 5.84
N PRO A 50 4.68 18.10 6.95
CA PRO A 50 3.48 18.45 7.71
C PRO A 50 2.37 19.14 6.93
N ASP A 51 2.68 19.88 5.87
CA ASP A 51 1.69 20.69 5.14
C ASP A 51 1.81 20.58 3.61
N ALA A 52 2.56 19.61 3.11
CA ALA A 52 2.85 19.47 1.68
C ALA A 52 3.28 18.04 1.29
N ILE A 53 3.12 17.74 0.00
CA ILE A 53 3.75 16.58 -0.66
C ILE A 53 4.68 17.10 -1.77
N ASN A 54 5.94 16.64 -1.77
CA ASN A 54 7.03 17.17 -2.60
C ASN A 54 7.11 18.71 -2.55
N ASN A 55 6.98 19.29 -1.35
CA ASN A 55 7.00 20.74 -1.11
C ASN A 55 5.90 21.53 -1.84
N LEU A 56 4.84 20.86 -2.29
CA LEU A 56 3.65 21.49 -2.86
C LEU A 56 2.46 21.26 -1.92
N LYS A 57 1.76 22.35 -1.59
CA LYS A 57 0.46 22.27 -0.93
C LYS A 57 -0.57 21.67 -1.87
N TYR A 58 -1.59 21.06 -1.28
CA TYR A 58 -2.71 20.52 -2.03
C TYR A 58 -3.35 21.56 -2.99
N ASP A 59 -3.50 21.16 -4.25
CA ASP A 59 -4.23 21.89 -5.27
C ASP A 59 -5.32 20.97 -5.88
N PRO A 60 -6.62 21.25 -5.66
CA PRO A 60 -7.70 20.42 -6.20
C PRO A 60 -7.87 20.55 -7.72
N ALA A 61 -7.39 21.64 -8.33
CA ALA A 61 -7.49 21.88 -9.76
C ALA A 61 -6.44 21.06 -10.53
N ASN A 62 -5.21 21.01 -10.00
CA ASN A 62 -4.03 20.49 -10.72
C ASN A 62 -3.50 19.18 -10.10
N PRO A 63 -3.64 18.03 -10.80
CA PRO A 63 -3.02 16.78 -10.38
C PRO A 63 -1.50 16.87 -10.37
N GLN A 64 -0.89 16.60 -9.21
CA GLN A 64 0.56 16.52 -9.06
C GLN A 64 1.14 15.26 -9.72
N PHE A 65 0.40 14.16 -9.66
CA PHE A 65 0.83 12.87 -10.21
C PHE A 65 -0.08 12.45 -11.35
N ASN A 66 0.50 12.18 -12.52
CA ASN A 66 -0.23 11.71 -13.69
C ASN A 66 0.41 10.41 -14.19
N PHE A 67 -0.41 9.39 -14.45
CA PHE A 67 0.06 8.10 -14.96
C PHE A 67 -1.02 7.36 -15.75
N THR A 68 -0.60 6.36 -16.53
CA THR A 68 -1.51 5.54 -17.33
C THR A 68 -1.97 4.32 -16.53
N ILE A 69 -3.25 3.97 -16.59
CA ILE A 69 -3.76 2.74 -15.98
C ILE A 69 -3.08 1.49 -16.55
N LYS A 70 -3.14 0.38 -15.83
CA LYS A 70 -2.56 -0.93 -16.20
C LYS A 70 -1.04 -0.94 -16.38
N THR A 71 -0.36 0.17 -16.09
CA THR A 71 1.09 0.24 -16.00
C THR A 71 1.55 0.09 -14.55
N VAL A 72 2.71 -0.53 -14.36
CA VAL A 72 3.39 -0.65 -13.06
C VAL A 72 4.10 0.66 -12.76
N GLN A 73 3.69 1.27 -11.66
CA GLN A 73 4.30 2.43 -11.05
C GLN A 73 5.23 1.96 -9.93
N GLU A 74 6.41 2.58 -9.78
CA GLU A 74 7.28 2.41 -8.62
C GLU A 74 7.55 3.78 -7.97
N TRP A 75 7.11 3.94 -6.73
CA TRP A 75 7.24 5.20 -5.98
C TRP A 75 8.17 5.00 -4.80
N GLY A 76 9.26 5.78 -4.75
CA GLY A 76 10.09 5.90 -3.56
C GLY A 76 9.45 6.87 -2.58
N ILE A 77 9.22 6.44 -1.34
CA ILE A 77 8.57 7.25 -0.32
C ILE A 77 9.61 7.72 0.69
N THR A 78 9.73 9.03 0.88
CA THR A 78 10.66 9.64 1.84
C THR A 78 9.91 10.32 2.98
N ASN A 79 10.54 10.37 4.16
CA ASN A 79 9.97 10.87 5.42
C ASN A 79 8.75 10.08 5.95
N VAL A 80 8.53 8.86 5.45
CA VAL A 80 7.39 8.02 5.85
C VAL A 80 7.44 7.55 7.32
N ASN A 81 8.60 7.72 7.94
CA ASN A 81 8.81 7.45 9.36
C ASN A 81 8.19 8.49 10.30
N ALA A 82 8.01 9.72 9.83
CA ALA A 82 7.36 10.80 10.59
C ALA A 82 5.97 11.14 10.03
N HIS A 83 5.71 10.75 8.78
CA HIS A 83 4.49 11.08 8.06
C HIS A 83 3.95 9.80 7.40
N PRO A 84 2.93 9.14 7.96
CA PRO A 84 2.33 7.97 7.34
C PRO A 84 1.83 8.28 5.93
N PHE A 85 2.20 7.48 4.94
CA PHE A 85 1.76 7.61 3.55
C PHE A 85 0.48 6.82 3.33
N HIS A 86 -0.56 7.41 2.73
CA HIS A 86 -1.77 6.70 2.35
C HIS A 86 -2.18 7.01 0.91
N LEU A 87 -2.46 5.96 0.13
CA LEU A 87 -2.88 6.06 -1.27
C LEU A 87 -4.30 5.49 -1.43
N HIS A 88 -5.22 6.33 -1.90
CA HIS A 88 -6.61 5.92 -2.10
C HIS A 88 -6.75 4.96 -3.28
N ILE A 89 -7.72 4.05 -3.16
CA ILE A 89 -8.23 3.12 -4.20
C ILE A 89 -7.24 2.05 -4.66
N SER A 90 -5.95 2.36 -4.79
CA SER A 90 -4.94 1.47 -5.37
C SER A 90 -3.98 1.01 -4.28
N PRO A 91 -4.13 -0.22 -3.75
CA PRO A 91 -3.12 -0.80 -2.88
C PRO A 91 -1.78 -0.87 -3.59
N PHE A 92 -0.71 -0.86 -2.80
CA PHE A 92 0.66 -0.96 -3.27
C PHE A 92 1.40 -2.09 -2.58
N GLN A 93 2.39 -2.62 -3.27
CA GLN A 93 3.22 -3.72 -2.86
C GLN A 93 4.55 -3.22 -2.33
N LEU A 94 5.03 -3.75 -1.19
CA LEU A 94 6.36 -3.46 -0.65
C LEU A 94 7.43 -4.22 -1.44
N VAL A 95 8.44 -3.54 -2.00
CA VAL A 95 9.38 -4.19 -2.95
C VAL A 95 10.87 -4.19 -2.57
N ASN A 96 11.34 -3.31 -1.69
CA ASN A 96 12.77 -3.27 -1.29
C ASN A 96 13.01 -3.19 0.22
N GLN A 97 12.10 -2.58 0.98
CA GLN A 97 12.17 -2.42 2.42
C GLN A 97 10.77 -2.64 3.02
N VAL A 98 10.72 -3.08 4.26
CA VAL A 98 9.49 -3.24 5.04
C VAL A 98 9.61 -2.47 6.36
N PRO A 99 8.50 -1.94 6.90
CA PRO A 99 8.52 -1.36 8.23
C PRO A 99 9.02 -2.39 9.24
N THR A 100 9.89 -1.95 10.16
CA THR A 100 10.33 -2.78 11.28
C THR A 100 9.48 -2.42 12.49
N GLY A 101 8.64 -3.34 12.92
CA GLY A 101 7.86 -3.20 14.15
C GLY A 101 6.55 -3.96 14.19
N GLY A 102 5.96 -3.99 15.39
CA GLY A 102 4.89 -4.93 15.70
C GLY A 102 5.43 -6.34 15.96
N PRO A 103 4.56 -7.38 15.94
CA PRO A 103 5.01 -8.76 16.08
C PRO A 103 6.12 -9.10 15.08
N ALA A 104 7.07 -9.95 15.48
CA ALA A 104 8.16 -10.36 14.59
C ALA A 104 7.62 -10.88 13.25
N ASN A 105 8.20 -10.42 12.14
CA ASN A 105 7.79 -10.75 10.77
C ASN A 105 6.36 -10.31 10.40
N TRP A 106 5.82 -9.25 11.01
CA TRP A 106 4.50 -8.71 10.65
C TRP A 106 4.42 -8.25 9.19
N PHE A 107 5.48 -7.62 8.69
CA PHE A 107 5.59 -7.21 7.29
C PHE A 107 6.63 -8.05 6.54
N ALA A 108 6.32 -8.38 5.29
CA ALA A 108 7.20 -9.05 4.36
C ALA A 108 7.24 -8.35 2.99
N LEU A 109 8.36 -8.51 2.28
CA LEU A 109 8.43 -8.05 0.89
C LEU A 109 7.40 -8.82 0.06
N GLY A 110 6.64 -8.08 -0.74
CA GLY A 110 5.53 -8.61 -1.52
C GLY A 110 4.15 -8.42 -0.88
N ASP A 111 4.09 -7.96 0.37
CA ASP A 111 2.83 -7.60 1.03
C ASP A 111 2.18 -6.40 0.34
N TRP A 112 0.85 -6.44 0.29
CA TRP A 112 0.01 -5.36 -0.22
C TRP A 112 -0.51 -4.52 0.94
N GLN A 113 -0.40 -3.20 0.82
CA GLN A 113 -0.81 -2.21 1.80
C GLN A 113 -1.47 -1.02 1.07
N ASP A 114 -2.33 -0.28 1.75
CA ASP A 114 -2.81 1.04 1.30
C ASP A 114 -2.22 2.20 2.13
N THR A 115 -1.66 1.85 3.29
CA THR A 115 -1.06 2.79 4.23
C THR A 115 0.29 2.27 4.66
N LEU A 116 1.29 3.15 4.66
CA LEU A 116 2.65 2.83 5.06
C LEU A 116 3.08 3.82 6.14
N ALA A 117 3.47 3.28 7.29
CA ALA A 117 4.06 4.03 8.39
C ALA A 117 5.29 3.28 8.90
N SER A 118 6.30 4.00 9.39
CA SER A 118 7.47 3.39 10.03
C SER A 118 8.03 4.31 11.11
N GLY A 119 7.31 4.45 12.21
CA GLY A 119 7.79 5.20 13.36
C GLY A 119 6.99 4.84 14.60
N ASN A 120 7.57 5.09 15.77
CA ASN A 120 6.94 4.78 17.05
C ASN A 120 5.59 5.52 17.15
N ALA A 121 4.47 4.80 17.01
CA ALA A 121 3.13 5.33 17.17
C ALA A 121 2.86 5.54 18.67
N THR A 122 3.54 6.51 19.29
CA THR A 122 3.41 6.76 20.72
C THR A 122 2.19 7.59 21.09
N ASN A 123 1.50 8.22 20.14
CA ASN A 123 0.44 9.18 20.46
C ASN A 123 -0.74 9.06 19.51
N GLN A 124 -1.75 8.29 19.94
CA GLN A 124 -3.21 8.47 19.76
C GLN A 124 -3.90 7.09 19.70
N GLY A 125 -4.39 6.58 20.85
CA GLY A 125 -5.45 5.56 20.86
C GLY A 125 -5.13 4.14 21.35
N GLY A 126 -3.94 3.86 21.89
CA GLY A 126 -3.76 2.69 22.78
C GLY A 126 -3.29 1.37 22.16
N ILE A 127 -2.80 1.35 20.91
CA ILE A 127 -1.97 0.26 20.41
C ILE A 127 -0.56 0.80 20.13
N ILE A 128 0.38 0.46 21.01
CA ILE A 128 1.81 0.71 20.75
C ILE A 128 2.26 -0.33 19.73
N VAL A 129 2.26 0.02 18.46
CA VAL A 129 3.07 -0.67 17.47
C VAL A 129 4.41 0.07 17.44
N ASP A 130 5.41 -0.51 18.10
CA ASP A 130 6.77 -0.02 18.03
C ASP A 130 7.31 -0.25 16.61
N LEU A 131 7.03 0.68 15.68
CA LEU A 131 7.58 0.69 14.32
C LEU A 131 8.99 1.34 14.29
N THR A 132 9.83 1.04 15.27
CA THR A 132 11.18 1.59 15.35
C THR A 132 12.08 0.95 14.29
N TYR A 133 12.55 1.78 13.37
CA TYR A 133 13.71 1.48 12.54
C TYR A 133 14.98 1.90 13.30
N PRO A 134 16.03 1.05 13.40
CA PRO A 134 17.25 1.36 14.15
C PRO A 134 18.03 2.56 13.58
N SER A 135 17.60 3.12 12.45
CA SER A 135 18.08 4.39 11.91
C SER A 135 16.96 5.06 11.09
N PRO A 136 16.17 5.98 11.66
CA PRO A 136 15.06 6.65 10.96
C PRO A 136 15.49 7.39 9.68
N CYS A 137 16.78 7.67 9.50
CA CYS A 137 17.33 8.26 8.27
C CYS A 137 17.32 7.32 7.05
N CYS A 138 17.10 6.00 7.24
CA CYS A 138 17.32 4.99 6.19
C CYS A 138 16.05 4.26 5.71
N PHE A 139 14.87 4.54 6.29
CA PHE A 139 13.62 3.94 5.83
C PHE A 139 12.98 4.79 4.71
N ASN A 140 13.37 4.51 3.48
CA ASN A 140 12.85 5.15 2.27
C ASN A 140 12.38 4.08 1.27
N PRO A 141 11.29 3.37 1.59
CA PRO A 141 10.85 2.22 0.80
C PRO A 141 10.41 2.65 -0.60
N SER A 142 10.68 1.77 -1.56
CA SER A 142 10.00 1.76 -2.83
C SER A 142 8.78 0.86 -2.74
N ILE A 143 7.65 1.39 -3.21
CA ILE A 143 6.40 0.66 -3.35
C ILE A 143 6.09 0.49 -4.84
N ARG A 144 5.41 -0.60 -5.21
CA ARG A 144 4.87 -0.77 -6.56
C ARG A 144 3.37 -0.90 -6.55
N PHE A 145 2.71 -0.25 -7.49
CA PHE A 145 1.29 -0.45 -7.69
C PHE A 145 0.95 -0.40 -9.16
N ARG A 146 -0.22 -0.94 -9.47
CA ARG A 146 -0.87 -0.84 -10.76
C ARG A 146 -2.33 -0.58 -10.47
N THR A 147 -2.97 0.28 -11.25
CA THR A 147 -4.39 0.56 -11.07
C THR A 147 -5.15 0.32 -12.35
N GLU A 148 -6.40 -0.11 -12.21
CA GLU A 148 -7.38 -0.13 -13.29
C GLU A 148 -8.34 1.06 -13.18
N PHE A 149 -8.28 1.81 -12.08
CA PHE A 149 -9.11 2.98 -11.87
C PHE A 149 -8.72 4.11 -12.81
N VAL A 150 -9.69 4.70 -13.51
CA VAL A 150 -9.51 5.93 -14.30
C VAL A 150 -10.17 7.09 -13.57
N GLY A 151 -9.41 8.16 -13.35
CA GLY A 151 -9.94 9.36 -12.72
C GLY A 151 -8.92 9.99 -11.78
N LYS A 152 -9.43 10.79 -10.84
CA LYS A 152 -8.63 11.46 -9.83
C LYS A 152 -8.79 10.77 -8.48
N VAL A 153 -7.69 10.55 -7.76
CA VAL A 153 -7.71 10.04 -6.37
C VAL A 153 -6.67 10.75 -5.52
N ILE A 154 -6.89 10.80 -4.21
CA ILE A 154 -6.00 11.46 -3.27
C ILE A 154 -4.90 10.50 -2.81
N VAL A 155 -3.72 11.07 -2.61
CA VAL A 155 -2.66 10.50 -1.77
C VAL A 155 -2.33 11.53 -0.70
N HIS A 156 -2.15 11.11 0.55
CA HIS A 156 -1.96 12.07 1.65
C HIS A 156 -1.13 11.52 2.81
N CYS A 157 -0.70 12.44 3.67
CA CYS A 157 -0.24 12.09 5.00
C CYS A 157 -1.44 11.61 5.84
N HIS A 158 -1.34 10.45 6.49
CA HIS A 158 -2.43 9.91 7.32
C HIS A 158 -2.41 10.47 8.77
N ILE A 159 -1.68 11.57 9.02
CA ILE A 159 -1.89 12.42 10.20
C ILE A 159 -2.90 13.47 9.78
N LEU A 160 -4.13 13.40 10.33
CA LEU A 160 -5.25 14.21 9.87
C LEU A 160 -4.99 15.72 9.95
N THR A 161 -4.29 16.18 10.99
CA THR A 161 -3.92 17.61 11.10
C THR A 161 -2.93 18.05 10.03
N HIS A 162 -2.10 17.14 9.51
CA HIS A 162 -1.21 17.42 8.38
C HIS A 162 -1.96 17.38 7.05
N GLU A 163 -2.87 16.41 6.89
CA GLU A 163 -3.80 16.33 5.76
C GLU A 163 -4.54 17.67 5.59
N ASP A 164 -5.22 18.15 6.64
CA ASP A 164 -5.97 19.41 6.66
C ASP A 164 -5.08 20.64 6.40
N ALA A 165 -3.79 20.58 6.78
CA ALA A 165 -2.83 21.66 6.54
C ALA A 165 -2.31 21.74 5.09
N GLY A 166 -2.59 20.71 4.28
CA GLY A 166 -2.25 20.65 2.85
C GLY A 166 -1.34 19.50 2.45
N ALA A 167 -1.03 18.55 3.35
CA ALA A 167 -0.22 17.35 3.05
C ALA A 167 -1.02 16.29 2.25
N MET A 168 -1.64 16.74 1.16
CA MET A 168 -2.41 15.94 0.22
C MET A 168 -1.93 16.25 -1.20
N ALA A 169 -2.08 15.29 -2.09
CA ALA A 169 -1.83 15.45 -3.51
C ALA A 169 -2.90 14.75 -4.32
N LEU A 170 -3.30 15.42 -5.41
CA LEU A 170 -4.21 14.84 -6.38
C LEU A 170 -3.42 14.01 -7.38
N THR A 171 -3.76 12.74 -7.50
CA THR A 171 -3.27 11.86 -8.57
C THR A 171 -4.33 11.78 -9.66
N LYS A 172 -3.92 11.59 -10.92
CA LYS A 172 -4.80 11.38 -12.06
C LYS A 172 -4.31 10.22 -12.91
N SER A 173 -5.13 9.20 -13.01
CA SER A 173 -4.91 8.05 -13.88
C SER A 173 -5.75 8.18 -15.16
N ILE A 174 -5.13 7.89 -16.31
CA ILE A 174 -5.77 7.96 -17.63
C ILE A 174 -5.59 6.67 -18.42
N GLY A 175 -6.53 6.35 -19.32
CA GLY A 175 -6.42 5.25 -20.27
C GLY A 175 -7.77 4.61 -20.58
N THR A 176 -7.77 3.66 -21.51
CA THR A 176 -8.98 2.99 -22.00
C THR A 176 -9.27 1.67 -21.28
N GLY A 177 -10.55 1.34 -21.14
CA GLY A 177 -10.98 0.08 -20.50
C GLY A 177 -10.58 -0.02 -19.03
N GLY A 178 -10.55 1.09 -18.32
CA GLY A 178 -10.43 1.12 -16.86
C GLY A 178 -11.78 1.26 -16.18
N VAL A 179 -11.79 1.07 -14.87
CA VAL A 179 -12.98 1.17 -14.03
C VAL A 179 -13.11 2.58 -13.46
N THR A 180 -14.32 3.10 -13.39
CA THR A 180 -14.61 4.30 -12.61
C THR A 180 -15.16 3.90 -11.24
N ALA A 181 -15.30 4.85 -10.31
CA ALA A 181 -15.91 4.59 -9.00
C ALA A 181 -17.31 3.95 -9.13
N ALA A 182 -18.06 4.31 -10.18
CA ALA A 182 -19.38 3.76 -10.47
C ALA A 182 -19.37 2.32 -11.00
N MET A 183 -18.21 1.78 -11.40
CA MET A 183 -18.06 0.47 -12.08
C MET A 183 -17.42 -0.61 -11.20
N ILE A 184 -17.05 -0.30 -9.95
CA ILE A 184 -16.29 -1.18 -9.06
C ILE A 184 -16.96 -2.54 -8.79
N SER A 185 -18.30 -2.63 -8.85
CA SER A 185 -19.02 -3.88 -8.51
C SER A 185 -19.16 -4.89 -9.65
N THR A 186 -18.82 -4.56 -10.91
CA THR A 186 -19.22 -5.37 -12.07
C THR A 186 -18.11 -5.79 -13.03
N SER A 187 -16.85 -5.36 -12.82
CA SER A 187 -15.84 -5.40 -13.89
C SER A 187 -14.43 -5.88 -13.50
N LEU A 188 -14.23 -6.40 -12.29
CA LEU A 188 -12.91 -6.89 -11.86
C LEU A 188 -12.66 -8.33 -12.31
N SER A 189 -11.70 -8.51 -13.22
CA SER A 189 -11.21 -9.84 -13.60
C SER A 189 -10.18 -10.36 -12.59
N PHE A 190 -10.40 -11.55 -12.08
CA PHE A 190 -9.46 -12.26 -11.22
C PHE A 190 -8.52 -13.13 -12.07
N VAL A 191 -7.24 -13.13 -11.71
CA VAL A 191 -6.21 -14.00 -12.29
C VAL A 191 -5.70 -14.91 -11.20
N CYS A 192 -5.76 -16.21 -11.46
CA CYS A 192 -5.24 -17.26 -10.58
C CYS A 192 -3.81 -17.62 -10.98
N PRO A 193 -2.89 -17.77 -10.03
CA PRO A 193 -1.56 -18.33 -10.31
C PRO A 193 -1.68 -19.74 -10.91
N PRO A 194 -0.74 -20.17 -11.76
CA PRO A 194 -0.63 -21.57 -12.16
C PRO A 194 -0.28 -22.49 -10.97
#